data_AF-A0A2N1SEX4-F1
#
_entry.id   AF-A0A2N1SEX4-F1
#
_cell.length_a   1.000
_cell.length_b   1.000
_cell.length_c   1.000
_cell.angle_alpha   90.00
_cell.angle_beta   90.00
_cell.angle_gamma   90.00
#
_symmetry.space_group_name_H-M   'P 1'
#
loop_
_entity.id
_entity.type
_entity.pdbx_description
1 polymer ?
#
loop_
_entity_poly.entity_id
_entity_poly.type
_entity_poly.pdbx_seq_one_letter_code
_entity_poly.pdbx_strand_id
1 'polypeptide(L)'
;MGAAIRGLSGELGPMASMLVDTAAPILRRNFSRASANLLRALDGCVPVMVDDSSLTAPLDAIGAELYGRPDLVCVAPAPTAGEPRRAVIVDYKKSRIPTRAQLEPADDGSVEDIQIPAYAVLVEAAGMVPEAAYYLSIEGSEPSGKGLLEVFGPGPKPAIPAEKMPLLRPALEAQAARTAGIIGRGDVFVPAMRDRDSICSGCGLRSVCRAHYAVR
;
A
#
# COMPACT_ATOMS: atom_id res chain seq x y z
N MET A 1 -13.53 23.81 -5.98
CA MET A 1 -13.71 22.91 -7.15
C MET A 1 -14.16 23.63 -8.42
N GLY A 2 -15.18 24.50 -8.42
CA GLY A 2 -15.65 25.14 -9.65
C GLY A 2 -14.59 25.98 -10.41
N ALA A 3 -13.63 26.60 -9.71
CA ALA A 3 -12.52 27.32 -10.36
C ALA A 3 -11.48 26.37 -11.00
N ALA A 4 -11.14 25.26 -10.34
CA ALA A 4 -10.19 24.27 -10.87
C ALA A 4 -10.72 23.53 -12.11
N ILE A 5 -12.02 23.20 -12.12
CA ILE A 5 -12.65 22.55 -13.28
C ILE A 5 -12.75 23.51 -14.47
N ARG A 6 -13.00 24.81 -14.22
CA ARG A 6 -12.97 25.83 -15.28
C ARG A 6 -11.57 26.05 -15.86
N GLY A 7 -10.52 25.94 -15.04
CA GLY A 7 -9.12 26.01 -15.50
C GLY A 7 -8.76 24.89 -16.48
N LEU A 8 -9.26 23.67 -16.26
CA LEU A 8 -9.06 22.51 -17.12
C LEU A 8 -9.59 22.69 -18.55
N SER A 9 -10.64 23.48 -18.74
CA SER A 9 -11.16 23.80 -20.09
C SER A 9 -10.16 24.61 -20.92
N GLY A 10 -9.38 25.49 -20.27
CA GLY A 10 -8.36 26.29 -20.92
C GLY A 10 -7.10 25.50 -21.28
N GLU A 11 -6.73 24.48 -20.49
CA GLU A 11 -5.50 23.69 -20.70
C GLU A 11 -5.71 22.40 -21.50
N LEU A 12 -6.82 21.69 -21.28
CA LEU A 12 -7.09 20.36 -21.86
C LEU A 12 -8.26 20.34 -22.84
N GLY A 13 -8.93 21.48 -23.03
CA GLY A 13 -10.04 21.65 -23.96
C GLY A 13 -11.42 21.28 -23.39
N PRO A 14 -12.50 21.56 -24.16
CA PRO A 14 -13.88 21.48 -23.68
C PRO A 14 -14.34 20.06 -23.36
N MET A 15 -13.84 19.06 -24.08
CA MET A 15 -14.20 17.65 -23.84
C MET A 15 -13.66 17.16 -22.48
N ALA A 16 -12.43 17.53 -22.13
CA ALA A 16 -11.86 17.22 -20.82
C ALA A 16 -12.66 17.88 -19.68
N SER A 17 -13.06 19.14 -19.86
CA SER A 17 -13.94 19.83 -18.91
C SER A 17 -15.28 19.10 -18.73
N MET A 18 -15.93 18.69 -19.82
CA MET A 18 -17.20 17.96 -19.77
C MET A 18 -17.08 16.62 -19.05
N LEU A 19 -15.99 15.87 -19.30
CA LEU A 19 -15.72 14.61 -18.61
C LEU A 19 -15.54 14.83 -17.09
N VAL A 20 -14.79 15.86 -16.70
CA VAL A 20 -14.57 16.19 -15.29
C VAL A 20 -15.85 16.67 -14.62
N ASP A 21 -16.65 17.52 -15.29
CA ASP A 21 -17.94 17.99 -14.77
C ASP A 21 -18.92 16.83 -14.56
N THR A 22 -18.95 15.88 -15.50
CA THR A 22 -19.78 14.66 -15.41
C THR A 22 -19.33 13.77 -14.25
N ALA A 23 -18.03 13.63 -14.03
CA ALA A 23 -17.46 12.84 -12.94
C ALA A 23 -17.49 13.54 -11.56
N ALA A 24 -17.62 14.88 -11.54
CA ALA A 24 -17.46 15.69 -10.33
C ALA A 24 -18.34 15.25 -9.15
N PRO A 25 -19.61 14.85 -9.31
CA PRO A 25 -20.42 14.38 -8.19
C PRO A 25 -19.84 13.14 -7.51
N ILE A 26 -19.36 12.17 -8.31
CA ILE A 26 -18.75 10.93 -7.80
C ILE A 26 -17.41 11.23 -7.15
N LEU A 27 -16.58 12.05 -7.79
CA LEU A 27 -15.28 12.46 -7.23
C LEU A 27 -15.44 13.16 -5.88
N ARG A 28 -16.41 14.08 -5.74
CA ARG A 28 -16.72 14.75 -4.47
C ARG A 28 -17.14 13.76 -3.41
N ARG A 29 -18.05 12.84 -3.74
CA ARG A 29 -18.52 11.82 -2.80
C ARG A 29 -17.36 10.95 -2.31
N ASN A 30 -16.53 10.47 -3.23
CA ASN A 30 -15.38 9.62 -2.93
C ASN A 30 -14.36 10.37 -2.06
N PHE A 31 -14.01 11.61 -2.44
CA PHE A 31 -13.12 12.46 -1.67
C PHE A 31 -13.65 12.72 -0.26
N SER A 32 -14.90 13.16 -0.10
CA SER A 32 -15.47 13.46 1.22
C SER A 32 -15.46 12.24 2.15
N ARG A 33 -15.77 11.05 1.61
CA ARG A 33 -15.71 9.80 2.39
C ARG A 33 -14.28 9.43 2.76
N ALA A 34 -13.35 9.46 1.80
CA ALA A 34 -11.95 9.12 2.02
C ALA A 34 -11.32 10.07 3.04
N SER A 35 -11.55 11.38 2.90
CA SER A 35 -11.10 12.40 3.85
C SER A 35 -11.69 12.21 5.24
N ALA A 36 -12.98 11.88 5.36
CA ALA A 36 -13.58 11.62 6.67
C ALA A 36 -12.97 10.38 7.37
N ASN A 37 -12.65 9.34 6.61
CA ASN A 37 -11.95 8.16 7.12
C ASN A 37 -10.50 8.48 7.52
N LEU A 38 -9.80 9.22 6.67
CA LEU A 38 -8.42 9.62 6.90
C LEU A 38 -8.28 10.48 8.17
N LEU A 39 -9.16 11.48 8.34
CA LEU A 39 -9.16 12.34 9.52
C LEU A 39 -9.38 11.56 10.82
N ARG A 40 -10.18 10.49 10.80
CA ARG A 40 -10.36 9.62 11.97
C ARG A 40 -9.11 8.80 12.30
N ALA A 41 -8.35 8.38 11.29
CA ALA A 41 -7.13 7.60 11.46
C ALA A 41 -5.95 8.47 11.92
N LEU A 42 -5.96 9.76 11.59
CA LEU A 42 -4.85 10.68 11.80
C LEU A 42 -5.10 11.72 12.90
N ASP A 43 -6.12 11.56 13.75
CA ASP A 43 -6.53 12.60 14.68
C ASP A 43 -5.34 13.17 15.48
N GLY A 44 -5.13 14.49 15.39
CA GLY A 44 -4.00 15.20 15.99
C GLY A 44 -2.62 15.02 15.33
N CYS A 45 -2.46 14.11 14.37
CA CYS A 45 -1.18 13.87 13.68
C CYS A 45 -0.91 14.89 12.57
N VAL A 46 0.37 15.15 12.31
CA VAL A 46 0.85 16.05 11.24
C VAL A 46 1.58 15.27 10.14
N PRO A 47 1.33 15.56 8.85
CA PRO A 47 2.03 14.90 7.76
C PRO A 47 3.52 15.32 7.75
N VAL A 48 4.40 14.34 7.63
CA VAL A 48 5.86 14.57 7.52
C VAL A 48 6.44 13.99 6.23
N MET A 49 5.75 13.03 5.60
CA MET A 49 6.11 12.50 4.29
C MET A 49 4.85 12.31 3.45
N VAL A 50 4.86 12.81 2.22
CA VAL A 50 3.75 12.71 1.27
C VAL A 50 4.32 12.40 -0.11
N ASP A 51 4.05 11.21 -0.64
CA ASP A 51 4.26 10.69 -2.02
C ASP A 51 5.61 10.95 -2.75
N ASP A 52 6.55 11.71 -2.19
CA ASP A 52 7.78 12.14 -2.88
C ASP A 52 9.06 11.73 -2.12
N SER A 53 8.92 11.30 -0.87
CA SER A 53 10.06 10.90 -0.02
C SER A 53 10.42 9.44 -0.25
N SER A 54 11.51 9.20 -0.97
CA SER A 54 12.10 7.86 -1.06
C SER A 54 12.86 7.55 0.22
N LEU A 55 12.59 6.38 0.79
CA LEU A 55 13.27 5.85 1.95
C LEU A 55 14.08 4.62 1.56
N THR A 56 15.13 4.37 2.33
CA THR A 56 15.88 3.13 2.27
C THR A 56 15.98 2.49 3.64
N ALA A 57 16.05 1.15 3.66
CA ALA A 57 16.26 0.40 4.89
C ALA A 57 17.14 -0.83 4.60
N PRO A 58 18.13 -1.13 5.46
CA PRO A 58 18.89 -2.34 5.33
C PRO A 58 18.05 -3.58 5.69
N LEU A 59 18.19 -4.63 4.89
CA LEU A 59 17.73 -5.99 5.17
C LEU A 59 18.95 -6.85 5.48
N ASP A 60 19.50 -6.66 6.67
CA ASP A 60 20.81 -7.21 7.08
C ASP A 60 20.90 -8.73 6.93
N ALA A 61 19.81 -9.46 7.21
CA ALA A 61 19.77 -10.91 7.11
C ALA A 61 20.08 -11.45 5.71
N ILE A 62 19.91 -10.64 4.66
CA ILE A 62 20.12 -11.02 3.27
C ILE A 62 21.14 -10.14 2.54
N GLY A 63 21.78 -9.19 3.24
CA GLY A 63 22.73 -8.26 2.66
C GLY A 63 22.13 -7.43 1.52
N ALA A 64 20.86 -7.04 1.64
CA ALA A 64 20.14 -6.24 0.64
C ALA A 64 19.64 -4.93 1.23
N GLU A 65 19.20 -4.04 0.36
CA GLU A 65 18.59 -2.76 0.75
C GLU A 65 17.18 -2.67 0.16
N LEU A 66 16.22 -2.38 1.04
CA LEU A 66 14.85 -2.12 0.67
C LEU A 66 14.72 -0.65 0.27
N TYR A 67 14.13 -0.41 -0.89
CA TYR A 67 13.78 0.92 -1.39
C TYR A 67 12.27 1.03 -1.50
N GLY A 68 11.72 2.14 -1.03
CA GLY A 68 10.28 2.35 -1.15
C GLY A 68 9.85 3.78 -0.84
N ARG A 69 8.58 4.04 -1.13
CA ARG A 69 7.98 5.36 -1.01
C ARG A 69 6.60 5.22 -0.39
N PRO A 70 6.48 5.37 0.94
CA PRO A 70 5.18 5.40 1.58
C PRO A 70 4.33 6.55 1.06
N ASP A 71 3.03 6.31 0.82
CA ASP A 71 2.14 7.33 0.25
C ASP A 71 1.94 8.51 1.22
N LEU A 72 1.69 8.20 2.49
CA LEU A 72 1.57 9.18 3.57
C LEU A 72 2.14 8.63 4.88
N VAL A 73 3.00 9.42 5.51
CA VAL A 73 3.43 9.22 6.91
C VAL A 73 3.11 10.48 7.70
N CYS A 74 2.34 10.31 8.77
CA CYS A 74 2.07 11.35 9.75
C CYS A 74 2.74 11.01 11.07
N VAL A 75 3.05 12.01 11.88
CA VAL A 75 3.56 11.82 13.25
C VAL A 75 2.67 12.54 14.25
N ALA A 76 2.63 12.03 15.47
CA ALA A 76 2.03 12.76 16.58
C ALA A 76 2.74 14.13 16.78
N PRO A 77 2.05 15.14 17.35
CA PRO A 77 2.67 16.42 17.71
C PRO A 77 3.90 16.20 18.57
N ALA A 78 4.88 17.11 18.44
CA ALA A 78 6.27 16.91 18.87
C ALA A 78 6.39 16.15 20.20
N PRO A 79 7.11 15.00 20.21
CA PRO A 79 7.33 14.26 21.45
C PRO A 79 8.00 15.14 22.50
N THR A 80 7.77 14.81 23.77
CA THR A 80 8.62 15.27 24.87
C THR A 80 10.08 15.02 24.52
N ALA A 81 10.99 15.96 24.87
CA ALA A 81 12.39 15.87 24.47
C ALA A 81 13.00 14.50 24.84
N GLY A 82 13.40 13.73 23.82
CA GLY A 82 14.01 12.40 23.98
C GLY A 82 13.11 11.21 23.63
N GLU A 83 11.82 11.40 23.36
CA GLU A 83 10.95 10.30 22.91
C GLU A 83 10.99 10.12 21.38
N PRO A 84 10.95 8.87 20.89
CA PRO A 84 10.90 8.60 19.46
C PRO A 84 9.59 9.09 18.85
N ARG A 85 9.66 9.61 17.61
CA ARG A 85 8.47 10.10 16.89
C ARG A 85 7.61 8.90 16.48
N ARG A 86 6.42 8.81 17.07
CA ARG A 86 5.41 7.82 16.68
C ARG A 86 4.79 8.21 15.35
N ALA A 87 4.71 7.25 14.44
CA ALA A 87 4.27 7.45 13.07
C ALA A 87 3.02 6.63 12.76
N VAL A 88 2.12 7.24 12.00
CA VAL A 88 0.97 6.60 11.38
C VAL A 88 1.20 6.54 9.87
N ILE A 89 1.14 5.33 9.32
CA ILE A 89 1.34 5.08 7.88
C ILE A 89 -0.02 4.94 7.21
N VAL A 90 -0.21 5.58 6.06
CA VAL A 90 -1.41 5.39 5.24
C VAL A 90 -0.99 5.08 3.81
N ASP A 91 -1.49 3.97 3.26
CA ASP A 91 -1.36 3.60 1.85
C ASP A 91 -2.71 3.80 1.15
N TYR A 92 -2.70 4.54 0.04
CA TYR A 92 -3.89 4.84 -0.74
C TYR A 92 -4.10 3.79 -1.81
N LYS A 93 -5.27 3.15 -1.78
CA LYS A 93 -5.76 2.30 -2.86
C LYS A 93 -6.87 2.99 -3.61
N LYS A 94 -6.85 2.87 -4.93
CA LYS A 94 -7.93 3.38 -5.78
C LYS A 94 -9.27 2.76 -5.38
N SER A 95 -9.36 1.43 -5.32
CA SER A 95 -10.62 0.72 -5.05
C SER A 95 -10.44 -0.45 -4.07
N ARG A 96 -9.79 -1.55 -4.49
CA ARG A 96 -9.63 -2.73 -3.65
C ARG A 96 -8.46 -2.54 -2.67
N ILE A 97 -8.73 -2.83 -1.40
CA ILE A 97 -7.70 -2.97 -0.36
C ILE A 97 -7.46 -4.46 -0.08
N PRO A 98 -6.27 -4.84 0.41
CA PRO A 98 -6.02 -6.22 0.81
C PRO A 98 -7.01 -6.70 1.87
N THR A 99 -7.33 -7.99 1.86
CA THR A 99 -8.14 -8.61 2.90
C THR A 99 -7.28 -8.91 4.13
N ARG A 100 -7.90 -9.12 5.29
CA ARG A 100 -7.17 -9.45 6.53
C ARG A 100 -6.29 -10.70 6.38
N ALA A 101 -6.82 -11.73 5.71
CA ALA A 101 -6.09 -12.97 5.47
C ALA A 101 -4.83 -12.78 4.61
N GLN A 102 -4.81 -11.77 3.74
CA GLN A 102 -3.64 -11.44 2.92
C GLN A 102 -2.54 -10.69 3.70
N LEU A 103 -2.91 -10.08 4.83
CA LEU A 103 -2.03 -9.24 5.64
C LEU A 103 -1.45 -9.97 6.86
N GLU A 104 -2.18 -10.94 7.39
CA GLU A 104 -1.77 -11.67 8.56
C GLU A 104 -0.61 -12.63 8.22
N PRO A 105 0.52 -12.58 8.96
CA PRO A 105 1.57 -13.57 8.80
C PRO A 105 1.04 -14.98 9.07
N ALA A 106 1.30 -15.88 8.13
CA ALA A 106 1.01 -17.30 8.25
C ALA A 106 2.03 -17.98 9.18
N ASP A 107 1.70 -19.18 9.65
CA ASP A 107 2.54 -19.95 10.58
C ASP A 107 3.89 -20.35 9.98
N ASP A 108 4.01 -20.39 8.65
CA ASP A 108 5.26 -20.62 7.92
C ASP A 108 6.11 -19.35 7.74
N GLY A 109 5.68 -18.22 8.32
CA GLY A 109 6.34 -16.93 8.21
C GLY A 109 6.16 -16.27 6.85
N SER A 110 5.22 -16.73 6.01
CA SER A 110 4.85 -16.05 4.78
C SER A 110 3.79 -14.96 5.03
N VAL A 111 3.76 -13.97 4.15
CA VAL A 111 2.70 -12.95 4.08
C VAL A 111 2.43 -12.64 2.60
N GLU A 112 1.15 -12.51 2.24
CA GLU A 112 0.77 -12.33 0.83
C GLU A 112 1.00 -10.89 0.38
N ASP A 113 0.55 -9.91 1.17
CA ASP A 113 0.79 -8.49 0.90
C ASP A 113 1.87 -7.92 1.85
N ILE A 114 3.01 -7.56 1.27
CA ILE A 114 4.19 -7.07 2.00
C ILE A 114 4.27 -5.54 2.06
N GLN A 115 3.35 -4.80 1.47
CA GLN A 115 3.57 -3.37 1.22
C GLN A 115 3.62 -2.53 2.51
N ILE A 116 2.62 -2.66 3.39
CA ILE A 116 2.65 -1.97 4.69
C ILE A 116 3.78 -2.51 5.60
N PRO A 117 4.04 -3.83 5.68
CA PRO A 117 5.24 -4.34 6.35
C PRO A 117 6.55 -3.70 5.87
N ALA A 118 6.72 -3.53 4.55
CA ALA A 118 7.87 -2.86 3.96
C ALA A 118 7.93 -1.37 4.36
N TYR A 119 6.79 -0.66 4.33
CA TYR A 119 6.72 0.73 4.78
C TYR A 119 7.05 0.88 6.27
N ALA A 120 6.62 -0.05 7.12
CA ALA A 120 6.97 -0.03 8.54
C ALA A 120 8.49 -0.11 8.73
N VAL A 121 9.16 -1.05 8.04
CA VAL A 121 10.63 -1.19 8.07
C VAL A 121 11.34 0.07 7.57
N LEU A 122 10.83 0.70 6.50
CA LEU A 122 11.38 1.96 5.97
C LEU A 122 11.22 3.13 6.95
N VAL A 123 10.06 3.25 7.59
CA VAL A 123 9.76 4.29 8.58
C VAL A 123 10.59 4.10 9.85
N GLU A 124 10.82 2.86 10.28
CA GLU A 124 11.74 2.52 11.37
C GLU A 124 13.17 2.95 11.06
N ALA A 125 13.68 2.62 9.86
CA ALA A 125 15.02 3.03 9.42
C ALA A 125 15.17 4.56 9.32
N ALA A 126 14.08 5.28 9.06
CA ALA A 126 14.03 6.75 9.09
C ALA A 126 13.98 7.35 10.52
N GLY A 127 14.11 6.54 11.57
CA GLY A 127 14.19 7.01 12.96
C GLY A 127 12.83 7.28 13.60
N MET A 128 11.74 6.74 13.05
CA MET A 128 10.39 6.83 13.60
C MET A 128 9.92 5.47 14.14
N VAL A 129 8.85 5.46 14.94
CA VAL A 129 8.23 4.22 15.44
C VAL A 129 6.86 4.07 14.79
N PRO A 130 6.66 3.10 13.88
CA PRO A 130 5.34 2.83 13.32
C PRO A 130 4.37 2.36 14.41
N GLU A 131 3.42 3.22 14.78
CA GLU A 131 2.43 2.94 15.82
C GLU A 131 1.14 2.37 15.23
N ALA A 132 0.76 2.84 14.05
CA ALA A 132 -0.40 2.33 13.32
C ALA A 132 -0.18 2.42 11.81
N ALA A 133 -0.89 1.57 11.06
CA ALA A 133 -0.91 1.63 9.62
C ALA A 133 -2.30 1.31 9.05
N TYR A 134 -2.65 1.99 7.95
CA TYR A 134 -3.96 1.87 7.33
C TYR A 134 -3.88 1.75 5.82
N TYR A 135 -4.73 0.91 5.23
CA TYR A 135 -5.11 1.04 3.82
C TYR A 135 -6.36 1.90 3.72
N LEU A 136 -6.32 2.93 2.85
CA LEU A 136 -7.48 3.76 2.54
C LEU A 136 -7.91 3.57 1.09
N SER A 137 -9.15 3.15 0.88
CA SER A 137 -9.78 3.09 -0.44
C SER A 137 -10.43 4.42 -0.81
N ILE A 138 -9.98 5.05 -1.88
CA ILE A 138 -10.51 6.34 -2.36
C ILE A 138 -11.92 6.16 -2.95
N GLU A 139 -12.10 5.20 -3.85
CA GLU A 139 -13.38 4.90 -4.51
C GLU A 139 -14.28 3.99 -3.66
N GLY A 140 -13.74 3.42 -2.59
CA GLY A 140 -14.42 2.53 -1.65
C GLY A 140 -14.28 1.07 -2.07
N SER A 141 -14.02 0.20 -1.09
CA SER A 141 -13.94 -1.25 -1.28
C SER A 141 -15.27 -1.89 -0.87
N GLU A 142 -16.06 -2.31 -1.85
CA GLU A 142 -17.21 -3.22 -1.70
C GLU A 142 -18.37 -2.78 -0.76
N PRO A 143 -19.54 -3.48 -0.77
CA PRO A 143 -20.80 -2.99 -0.18
C PRO A 143 -20.78 -2.73 1.33
N SER A 144 -19.77 -3.25 2.07
CA SER A 144 -19.66 -3.11 3.53
C SER A 144 -19.18 -1.71 3.99
N GLY A 145 -18.74 -0.85 3.06
CA GLY A 145 -18.73 0.60 3.25
C GLY A 145 -17.61 1.22 4.08
N LYS A 146 -16.65 0.45 4.61
CA LYS A 146 -15.65 1.04 5.54
C LYS A 146 -14.49 1.76 4.84
N GLY A 147 -14.09 1.35 3.63
CA GLY A 147 -13.10 2.07 2.81
C GLY A 147 -11.76 2.40 3.50
N LEU A 148 -11.53 1.85 4.70
CA LEU A 148 -10.39 2.05 5.57
C LEU A 148 -10.21 0.74 6.33
N LEU A 149 -9.01 0.20 6.30
CA LEU A 149 -8.62 -0.99 7.03
C LEU A 149 -7.40 -0.67 7.87
N GLU A 150 -7.54 -0.80 9.18
CA GLU A 150 -6.42 -0.81 10.11
C GLU A 150 -5.64 -2.11 9.94
N VAL A 151 -4.39 -2.00 9.51
CA VAL A 151 -3.47 -3.13 9.37
C VAL A 151 -2.91 -3.50 10.73
N PHE A 152 -2.32 -2.54 11.42
CA PHE A 152 -1.93 -2.65 12.82
C PHE A 152 -2.18 -1.31 13.50
N GLY A 153 -2.33 -1.32 14.83
CA GLY A 153 -2.64 -0.12 15.59
C GLY A 153 -3.46 -0.41 16.85
N PRO A 154 -3.91 0.66 17.55
CA PRO A 154 -4.62 0.55 18.83
C PRO A 154 -6.11 0.21 18.69
N GLY A 155 -6.66 0.13 17.48
CA GLY A 155 -8.07 -0.13 17.29
C GLY A 155 -8.50 -1.54 17.72
N PRO A 156 -9.82 -1.80 17.80
CA PRO A 156 -10.35 -2.99 18.45
C PRO A 156 -10.08 -4.28 17.68
N LYS A 157 -9.80 -4.19 16.38
CA LYS A 157 -9.63 -5.34 15.48
C LYS A 157 -8.66 -4.99 14.34
N PRO A 158 -7.36 -4.78 14.58
CA PRO A 158 -6.40 -4.65 13.49
C PRO A 158 -6.39 -5.91 12.61
N ALA A 159 -5.90 -5.81 11.37
CA ALA A 159 -5.73 -6.96 10.49
C ALA A 159 -4.61 -7.90 10.99
N ILE A 160 -3.56 -7.30 11.56
CA ILE A 160 -2.38 -7.94 12.14
C ILE A 160 -2.43 -7.66 13.65
N PRO A 161 -2.67 -8.70 14.47
CA PRO A 161 -2.63 -8.57 15.92
C PRO A 161 -1.24 -8.16 16.44
N ALA A 162 -1.18 -7.50 17.60
CA ALA A 162 0.06 -7.00 18.19
C ALA A 162 1.08 -8.13 18.44
N GLU A 163 0.61 -9.32 18.81
CA GLU A 163 1.42 -10.52 19.02
C GLU A 163 2.11 -11.02 17.73
N LYS A 164 1.57 -10.69 16.55
CA LYS A 164 2.13 -11.06 15.25
C LYS A 164 3.02 -9.97 14.64
N MET A 165 3.03 -8.77 15.20
CA MET A 165 3.87 -7.66 14.71
C MET A 165 5.37 -8.01 14.63
N PRO A 166 5.98 -8.70 15.62
CA PRO A 166 7.39 -9.08 15.54
C PRO A 166 7.71 -10.04 14.38
N LEU A 167 6.70 -10.68 13.78
CA LEU A 167 6.88 -11.62 12.66
C LEU A 167 7.00 -10.92 11.30
N LEU A 168 6.65 -9.63 11.21
CA LEU A 168 6.57 -8.93 9.92
C LEU A 168 7.93 -8.73 9.24
N ARG A 169 8.93 -8.24 9.98
CA ARG A 169 10.29 -8.08 9.42
C ARG A 169 10.88 -9.43 8.99
N PRO A 170 10.87 -10.49 9.82
CA PRO A 170 11.31 -11.81 9.39
C PRO A 170 10.57 -12.35 8.17
N ALA A 171 9.25 -12.15 8.08
CA ALA A 171 8.46 -12.57 6.93
C ALA A 171 8.88 -11.83 5.65
N LEU A 172 9.07 -10.51 5.73
CA LEU A 172 9.54 -9.67 4.64
C LEU A 172 10.95 -10.10 4.18
N GLU A 173 11.88 -10.30 5.11
CA GLU A 173 13.24 -10.74 4.82
C GLU A 173 13.26 -12.14 4.19
N ALA A 174 12.45 -13.07 4.68
CA ALA A 174 12.32 -14.40 4.09
C ALA A 174 11.73 -14.34 2.67
N GLN A 175 10.72 -13.49 2.44
CA GLN A 175 10.15 -13.26 1.11
C GLN A 175 11.20 -12.68 0.15
N ALA A 176 11.95 -11.68 0.60
CA ALA A 176 13.02 -11.06 -0.15
C ALA A 176 14.16 -12.04 -0.44
N ALA A 177 14.58 -12.85 0.53
CA ALA A 177 15.58 -13.91 0.37
C ALA A 177 15.16 -14.93 -0.71
N ARG A 178 13.92 -15.42 -0.63
CA ARG A 178 13.36 -16.36 -1.61
C ARG A 178 13.36 -15.76 -3.00
N THR A 179 12.90 -14.51 -3.11
CA THR A 179 12.82 -13.78 -4.38
C THR A 179 14.22 -13.55 -4.97
N ALA A 180 15.17 -13.10 -4.17
CA ALA A 180 16.56 -12.91 -4.59
C ALA A 180 17.21 -14.23 -5.03
N GLY A 181 16.94 -15.33 -4.33
CA GLY A 181 17.42 -16.66 -4.71
C GLY A 181 16.87 -17.15 -6.05
N ILE A 182 15.58 -16.91 -6.33
CA ILE A 182 14.95 -17.21 -7.63
C ILE A 182 15.62 -16.40 -8.75
N ILE A 183 15.77 -15.09 -8.54
CA ILE A 183 16.42 -14.19 -9.51
C ILE A 183 17.88 -14.61 -9.75
N GLY A 184 18.63 -14.91 -8.70
CA GLY A 184 20.04 -15.29 -8.78
C GLY A 184 20.28 -16.61 -9.52
N ARG A 185 19.32 -17.55 -9.49
CA ARG A 185 19.37 -18.79 -10.29
C ARG A 185 18.95 -18.60 -11.75
N GLY A 186 18.40 -17.44 -12.10
CA GLY A 186 17.81 -17.20 -13.43
C GLY A 186 16.49 -17.95 -13.63
N ASP A 187 15.81 -18.34 -12.55
CA ASP A 187 14.53 -19.02 -12.62
C ASP A 187 13.46 -18.05 -13.11
N VAL A 188 12.78 -18.40 -14.21
CA VAL A 188 11.66 -17.61 -14.75
C VAL A 188 10.35 -18.30 -14.42
N PHE A 189 9.48 -17.58 -13.72
CA PHE A 189 8.15 -18.06 -13.42
C PHE A 189 7.29 -18.15 -14.70
N VAL A 190 6.80 -19.35 -15.00
CA VAL A 190 5.79 -19.58 -16.05
C VAL A 190 4.56 -20.22 -15.40
N PRO A 191 3.37 -19.59 -15.44
CA PRO A 191 2.19 -20.12 -14.77
C PRO A 191 1.75 -21.46 -15.38
N ALA A 192 1.41 -22.41 -14.50
CA ALA A 192 0.81 -23.69 -14.89
C ALA A 192 -0.52 -23.47 -15.60
N MET A 193 -0.90 -24.37 -16.53
CA MET A 193 -2.08 -24.17 -17.39
C MET A 193 -3.36 -23.83 -16.62
N ARG A 194 -3.61 -24.50 -15.51
CA ARG A 194 -4.80 -24.31 -14.66
C ARG A 194 -4.88 -22.94 -13.98
N ASP A 195 -3.74 -22.28 -13.80
CA ASP A 195 -3.62 -21.02 -13.05
C ASP A 195 -3.47 -19.80 -14.00
N ARG A 196 -3.47 -20.03 -15.31
CA ARG A 196 -3.19 -18.97 -16.29
C ARG A 196 -4.26 -17.90 -16.34
N ASP A 197 -5.53 -18.24 -16.19
CA ASP A 197 -6.58 -17.23 -16.33
C ASP A 197 -6.55 -16.21 -15.19
N SER A 198 -6.26 -16.65 -13.97
CA SER A 198 -6.09 -15.75 -12.83
C SER A 198 -4.78 -14.95 -12.93
N ILE A 199 -3.66 -15.62 -13.22
CA ILE A 199 -2.33 -14.99 -13.19
C ILE A 199 -2.05 -14.11 -14.42
N CYS A 200 -2.49 -14.52 -15.61
CA CYS A 200 -2.25 -13.78 -16.84
C CYS A 200 -3.24 -12.62 -17.04
N SER A 201 -4.31 -12.53 -16.24
CA SER A 201 -5.26 -11.43 -16.32
C SER A 201 -4.58 -10.11 -15.93
N GLY A 202 -4.39 -9.21 -16.91
CA GLY A 202 -3.67 -7.95 -16.70
C GLY A 202 -2.14 -8.01 -16.82
N CYS A 203 -1.55 -9.18 -17.12
CA CYS A 203 -0.09 -9.27 -17.34
C CYS A 203 0.30 -8.63 -18.69
N GLY A 204 1.02 -7.51 -18.66
CA GLY A 204 1.49 -6.81 -19.87
C GLY A 204 2.48 -7.63 -20.73
N LEU A 205 3.10 -8.66 -20.16
CA LEU A 205 4.04 -9.55 -20.86
C LEU A 205 3.38 -10.79 -21.44
N ARG A 206 2.03 -10.90 -21.41
CA ARG A 206 1.29 -12.08 -21.90
C ARG A 206 1.60 -12.43 -23.36
N SER A 207 1.83 -11.42 -24.22
CA SER A 207 2.21 -11.62 -25.62
C SER A 207 3.64 -12.13 -25.80
N VAL A 208 4.52 -11.87 -24.82
CA VAL A 208 5.94 -12.23 -24.85
C VAL A 208 6.17 -13.62 -24.25
N CYS A 209 5.55 -13.93 -23.11
CA CYS A 209 5.81 -15.17 -22.38
C CYS A 209 5.37 -16.44 -23.14
N ARG A 210 4.46 -16.26 -24.12
CA ARG A 210 3.90 -17.31 -24.99
C ARG A 210 3.40 -18.57 -24.27
N ALA A 211 3.12 -18.50 -22.97
CA ALA A 211 2.66 -19.66 -22.20
C ALA A 211 1.41 -20.31 -22.83
N HIS A 212 0.50 -19.50 -23.38
CA HIS A 212 -0.71 -19.95 -24.08
C HIS A 212 -0.48 -20.54 -25.49
N TYR A 213 0.72 -20.38 -26.06
CA TYR A 213 1.07 -20.87 -27.40
C TYR A 213 2.02 -22.07 -27.38
N ALA A 214 2.36 -22.58 -26.18
CA ALA A 214 3.12 -23.83 -26.07
C ALA A 214 2.26 -24.99 -26.59
N VAL A 215 2.52 -25.41 -27.82
CA VAL A 215 1.97 -26.62 -28.43
C VAL A 215 2.71 -27.82 -27.83
N ARG A 216 1.97 -28.85 -27.41
CA ARG A 216 2.52 -30.16 -27.05
C ARG A 216 2.48 -31.09 -28.25
#